data_AF-A0A2V6JSB4-F1
#
_entry.id   AF-A0A2V6JSB4-F1
#
_cell.length_a   1.000
_cell.length_b   1.000
_cell.length_c   1.000
_cell.angle_alpha   90.00
_cell.angle_beta   90.00
_cell.angle_gamma   90.00
#
_symmetry.space_group_name_H-M   'P 1'
#
loop_
_entity.id
_entity.type
_entity.pdbx_description
1 polymer ?
#
loop_
_entity_poly.entity_id
_entity_poly.type
_entity_poly.pdbx_seq_one_letter_code
_entity_poly.pdbx_strand_id
1 'polypeptide(L)'
;MLVNGQATFKPLFLINSITDKGMPYHQIVDMICALKSANVADTAYKTLTVPNSSEHGFAYWDSWDGQLCANACKTVAGEVIDFLDAHLK
;
A
#
# COMPACT_ATOMS: atom_id res chain seq x y z
N MET A 1 15.12 -9.35 -15.33
CA MET A 1 15.38 -8.93 -16.73
C MET A 1 15.33 -7.41 -16.73
N LEU A 2 16.46 -6.73 -16.94
CA LEU A 2 16.51 -5.26 -16.97
C LEU A 2 16.06 -4.79 -18.34
N VAL A 3 15.03 -3.95 -18.40
CA VAL A 3 14.69 -3.19 -19.61
C VAL A 3 15.33 -1.81 -19.42
N ASN A 4 16.35 -1.48 -20.23
CA ASN A 4 17.04 -0.19 -20.24
C ASN A 4 17.79 0.23 -18.95
N GLY A 5 18.44 -0.70 -18.24
CA GLY A 5 19.34 -0.36 -17.12
C GLY A 5 18.66 0.19 -15.86
N GLN A 6 17.34 0.33 -15.87
CA GLN A 6 16.52 0.63 -14.70
C GLN A 6 16.06 -0.71 -14.10
N ALA A 7 16.25 -0.90 -12.79
CA ALA A 7 15.70 -2.06 -12.10
C ALA A 7 14.18 -2.10 -12.37
N THR A 8 13.66 -3.24 -12.83
CA THR A 8 12.21 -3.45 -12.96
C THR A 8 11.60 -3.12 -11.61
N PHE A 9 10.76 -2.09 -11.56
CA PHE A 9 10.08 -1.72 -10.33
C PHE A 9 9.27 -2.91 -9.85
N LYS A 10 9.51 -3.34 -8.62
CA LYS A 10 8.79 -4.48 -8.03
C LYS A 10 7.44 -3.98 -7.52
N PRO A 11 6.36 -4.75 -7.69
CA PRO A 11 5.06 -4.40 -7.13
C PRO A 11 5.17 -4.03 -5.66
N LEU A 12 4.56 -2.92 -5.27
CA LEU A 12 4.68 -2.36 -3.93
C LEU A 12 3.30 -2.14 -3.30
N PHE A 13 3.04 -2.83 -2.19
CA PHE A 13 1.87 -2.56 -1.36
C PHE A 13 2.29 -1.73 -0.15
N LEU A 14 1.70 -0.55 0.01
CA LEU A 14 1.97 0.37 1.10
C LEU A 14 0.77 0.40 2.04
N ILE A 15 1.02 0.29 3.34
CA ILE A 15 0.01 0.46 4.38
C ILE A 15 0.47 1.50 5.40
N ASN A 16 -0.44 2.39 5.78
CA ASN A 16 -0.19 3.39 6.82
C ASN A 16 -1.49 3.72 7.57
N SER A 17 -1.35 4.40 8.71
CA SER A 17 -2.49 4.98 9.43
C SER A 17 -2.38 6.51 9.40
N ILE A 18 -3.52 7.22 9.41
CA ILE A 18 -3.52 8.71 9.32
C ILE A 18 -2.90 9.35 10.56
N THR A 19 -3.11 8.77 11.75
CA THR A 19 -2.71 9.36 13.04
C THR A 19 -1.62 8.58 13.75
N ASP A 20 -0.86 7.76 13.01
CA ASP A 20 0.33 7.07 13.53
C ASP A 20 1.37 8.10 14.01
N LYS A 21 1.68 8.08 15.31
CA LYS A 21 2.62 9.03 15.93
C LYS A 21 4.07 8.70 15.62
N GLY A 22 4.38 7.44 15.33
CA GLY A 22 5.73 6.98 14.99
C GLY A 22 6.04 7.14 13.50
N MET A 23 5.01 7.21 12.65
CA MET A 23 5.15 7.39 11.20
C MET A 23 4.25 8.54 10.71
N PRO A 24 4.77 9.77 10.61
CA PRO A 24 4.01 10.92 10.15
C PRO A 24 3.36 10.72 8.77
N TYR A 25 2.11 11.16 8.62
CA TYR A 25 1.34 10.96 7.38
C TYR A 25 2.02 11.51 6.10
N HIS A 26 2.81 12.57 6.19
CA HIS A 26 3.51 13.10 5.01
C HIS A 26 4.48 12.08 4.39
N GLN A 27 5.01 11.12 5.15
CA GLN A 27 5.93 10.12 4.62
C GLN A 27 5.30 9.24 3.54
N ILE A 28 4.02 8.85 3.69
CA ILE A 28 3.33 8.09 2.64
C ILE A 28 3.07 8.95 1.41
N VAL A 29 2.77 10.24 1.61
CA VAL A 29 2.58 11.20 0.52
C VAL A 29 3.87 11.40 -0.25
N ASP A 30 4.99 11.59 0.44
CA ASP A 30 6.32 11.74 -0.15
C ASP A 30 6.73 10.51 -0.95
N MET A 31 6.44 9.30 -0.43
CA MET A 31 6.68 8.05 -1.15
C MET A 31 5.85 7.98 -2.45
N ILE A 32 4.55 8.29 -2.41
CA ILE A 32 3.70 8.31 -3.60
C ILE A 32 4.20 9.35 -4.62
N CYS A 33 4.58 10.54 -4.17
CA CYS A 33 5.17 11.58 -5.01
C CYS A 33 6.47 11.10 -5.67
N ALA A 34 7.34 10.42 -4.92
CA ALA A 34 8.58 9.84 -5.44
C ALA A 34 8.31 8.78 -6.52
N LEU A 35 7.36 7.86 -6.28
CA LEU A 35 6.95 6.84 -7.26
C LEU A 35 6.45 7.48 -8.57
N LYS A 36 5.57 8.48 -8.46
CA LYS A 36 5.05 9.21 -9.62
C LYS A 36 6.16 9.95 -10.37
N SER A 37 7.06 10.62 -9.64
CA SER A 37 8.20 11.33 -10.24
C SER A 37 9.17 10.41 -10.97
N ALA A 38 9.26 9.15 -10.55
CA ALA A 38 10.05 8.10 -11.18
C ALA A 38 9.34 7.40 -12.36
N ASN A 39 8.14 7.86 -12.76
CA ASN A 39 7.28 7.25 -13.78
C ASN A 39 6.92 5.78 -13.46
N VAL A 40 6.77 5.44 -12.18
CA VAL A 40 6.21 4.15 -11.79
C VAL A 40 4.73 4.13 -12.16
N ALA A 41 4.30 3.12 -12.92
CA ALA A 41 2.90 2.96 -13.30
C ALA A 41 2.01 2.87 -12.06
N ASP A 42 0.85 3.55 -12.07
CA ASP A 42 -0.11 3.53 -10.95
C ASP A 42 -0.63 2.12 -10.64
N THR A 43 -0.58 1.19 -11.60
CA THR A 43 -0.92 -0.21 -11.35
C THR A 43 0.14 -0.93 -10.51
N ALA A 44 1.40 -0.50 -10.58
CA ALA A 44 2.53 -1.18 -9.94
C ALA A 44 2.62 -0.96 -8.43
N TYR A 45 1.80 -0.08 -7.85
CA TYR A 45 1.73 0.10 -6.41
C TYR A 45 0.28 0.32 -5.93
N LYS A 46 0.01 -0.08 -4.70
CA LYS A 46 -1.27 0.18 -4.03
C LYS A 46 -1.01 0.78 -2.66
N THR A 47 -1.85 1.69 -2.23
CA THR A 47 -1.78 2.29 -0.89
C THR A 47 -3.08 2.06 -0.15
N LEU A 48 -2.98 1.56 1.07
CA LEU A 48 -4.08 1.46 2.03
C LEU A 48 -3.80 2.39 3.21
N THR A 49 -4.68 3.36 3.42
CA THR A 49 -4.60 4.29 4.55
C THR A 49 -5.74 4.01 5.52
N VAL A 50 -5.42 3.50 6.70
CA VAL A 50 -6.40 3.22 7.75
C VAL A 50 -6.87 4.53 8.39
N PRO A 51 -8.17 4.86 8.31
CA PRO A 51 -8.70 6.08 8.89
C PRO A 51 -8.73 5.99 10.43
N ASN A 52 -8.56 7.13 11.10
CA ASN A 52 -8.76 7.28 12.56
C ASN A 52 -7.97 6.29 13.44
N SER A 53 -6.80 5.84 12.98
CA SER A 53 -5.92 4.94 13.74
C SER A 53 -4.57 5.59 14.08
N SER A 54 -4.12 5.41 15.32
CA SER A 54 -2.76 5.73 15.77
C SER A 54 -1.81 4.54 15.80
N GLU A 55 -2.32 3.33 15.52
CA GLU A 55 -1.51 2.12 15.46
C GLU A 55 -0.66 2.11 14.19
N HIS A 56 0.51 1.47 14.27
CA HIS A 56 1.31 1.20 13.09
C HIS A 56 0.50 0.39 12.07
N GLY A 57 0.57 0.76 10.79
CA GLY A 57 -0.27 0.16 9.74
C GLY A 57 -0.21 -1.37 9.70
N PHE A 58 0.94 -1.96 10.01
CA PHE A 58 1.10 -3.42 10.03
C PHE A 58 0.33 -4.13 11.16
N ALA A 59 -0.10 -3.41 12.20
CA ALA A 59 -0.98 -3.96 13.24
C ALA A 59 -2.34 -4.42 12.67
N TYR A 60 -2.71 -3.95 11.48
CA TYR A 60 -3.95 -4.31 10.81
C TYR A 60 -3.83 -5.52 9.89
N TRP A 61 -2.69 -6.23 9.86
CA TRP A 61 -2.45 -7.35 8.95
C TRP A 61 -3.61 -8.37 8.93
N ASP A 62 -4.03 -8.82 10.10
CA ASP A 62 -5.15 -9.76 10.27
C ASP A 62 -6.51 -9.07 10.53
N SER A 63 -6.54 -7.74 10.42
CA SER A 63 -7.72 -6.92 10.70
C SER A 63 -8.30 -6.34 9.42
N TRP A 64 -9.49 -5.77 9.57
CA TRP A 64 -10.21 -5.08 8.49
C TRP A 64 -9.43 -3.87 7.97
N ASP A 65 -9.50 -3.65 6.67
CA ASP A 65 -8.77 -2.63 5.92
C ASP A 65 -9.27 -1.19 6.14
N GLY A 66 -10.36 -1.00 6.89
CA GLY A 66 -10.91 0.32 7.21
C GLY A 66 -11.88 0.89 6.17
N GLN A 67 -12.16 0.19 5.07
CA GLN A 67 -13.17 0.61 4.09
C GLN A 67 -14.55 0.11 4.48
N LEU A 68 -15.54 0.99 4.69
CA LEU A 68 -16.96 0.60 4.93
C LEU A 68 -17.42 -0.43 3.89
N CYS A 69 -17.43 -1.72 4.24
CA CYS A 69 -17.75 -2.79 3.32
C CYS A 69 -19.27 -3.05 3.34
N ALA A 70 -19.93 -2.90 2.19
CA ALA A 70 -21.32 -3.34 2.01
C ALA A 70 -21.44 -4.86 1.89
N ASN A 71 -20.39 -5.56 1.43
CA ASN A 71 -20.34 -7.01 1.30
C ASN A 71 -18.93 -7.49 1.66
N ALA A 72 -18.82 -8.35 2.69
CA ALA A 72 -17.62 -9.03 3.16
C ALA A 72 -16.38 -8.13 3.39
N CYS A 73 -16.13 -7.77 4.65
CA CYS A 73 -14.89 -7.12 5.06
C CYS A 73 -13.68 -8.02 4.74
N LYS A 74 -12.79 -7.55 3.86
CA LYS A 74 -11.48 -8.19 3.67
C LYS A 74 -10.51 -7.75 4.76
N THR A 75 -9.58 -8.63 5.09
CA THR A 75 -8.43 -8.26 5.91
C THR A 75 -7.39 -7.55 5.05
N VAL A 76 -6.52 -6.77 5.68
CA VAL A 76 -5.35 -6.18 5.00
C VAL A 76 -4.52 -7.26 4.30
N ALA A 77 -4.27 -8.40 4.96
CA ALA A 77 -3.57 -9.52 4.36
C ALA A 77 -4.24 -10.01 3.07
N GLY A 78 -5.57 -10.09 3.04
CA GLY A 78 -6.33 -10.45 1.84
C GLY A 78 -6.13 -9.46 0.70
N GLU A 79 -6.17 -8.16 0.98
CA GLU A 79 -5.89 -7.11 -0.01
C GLU A 79 -4.47 -7.16 -0.57
N VAL A 80 -3.48 -7.48 0.29
CA VAL A 80 -2.09 -7.65 -0.11
C VAL A 80 -1.92 -8.87 -1.02
N ILE A 81 -2.51 -10.01 -0.65
CA ILE A 81 -2.45 -11.24 -1.44
C ILE A 81 -3.08 -11.02 -2.83
N ASP A 82 -4.28 -10.42 -2.89
CA ASP A 82 -4.94 -10.11 -4.16
C ASP A 82 -4.08 -9.21 -5.06
N PHE A 83 -3.41 -8.22 -4.48
CA PHE A 83 -2.49 -7.35 -5.21
C PHE A 83 -1.27 -8.11 -5.74
N LEU A 84 -0.68 -8.99 -4.94
CA LEU A 84 0.47 -9.79 -5.35
C LEU A 84 0.09 -10.80 -6.45
N ASP A 85 -1.06 -11.47 -6.32
CA ASP A 85 -1.58 -12.40 -7.33
C ASP A 85 -1.87 -11.73 -8.67
N ALA A 86 -2.24 -10.45 -8.68
CA ALA A 86 -2.41 -9.67 -9.90
C ALA A 86 -1.08 -9.34 -10.61
N HIS A 87 0.06 -9.38 -9.91
CA HIS A 87 1.34 -8.88 -10.41
C HIS A 87 2.45 -9.92 -10.55
N LEU A 88 2.33 -11.10 -9.91
CA LEU A 88 3.38 -12.13 -9.88
C LEU A 88 3.10 -13.33 -10.82
N LYS A 89 2.19 -13.18 -11.79
CA LYS A 89 1.89 -14.23 -12.79
C LYS A 89 2.98 -14.40 -13.84
#